data_AF-A0A1P8XD09-F1
#
_entry.id   AF-A0A1P8XD09-F1
#
_cell.length_a   1.000
_cell.length_b   1.000
_cell.length_c   1.000
_cell.angle_alpha   90.00
_cell.angle_beta   90.00
_cell.angle_gamma   90.00
#
_symmetry.space_group_name_H-M   'P 1'
#
loop_
_entity.id
_entity.type
_entity.pdbx_description
1 polymer ?
#
loop_
_entity_poly.entity_id
_entity_poly.type
_entity_poly.pdbx_seq_one_letter_code
_entity_poly.pdbx_strand_id
1 'polypeptide(L)'
;MWGDTVTARHLGLSVVIGVVVSLGSYLAAHAYLTRVVAESSLAEAYSLLVGIGACVVAGVISGKLFPPKRRIVVQAAEGDSVGEVIATLSAERGGLGSVDDLPEATVRELKDLDLYDRFREAESTSQEQPK
;
A
#
# COMPACT_ATOMS: atom_id res chain seq x y z
N MET A 1 -6.40 1.43 -11.54
CA MET A 1 -5.29 1.86 -10.66
C MET A 1 -4.93 0.85 -9.54
N TRP A 2 -5.36 -0.42 -9.57
CA TRP A 2 -5.02 -1.42 -8.53
C TRP A 2 -4.39 -2.74 -9.04
N GLY A 3 -4.24 -2.92 -10.35
CA GLY A 3 -3.78 -4.18 -10.93
C GLY A 3 -2.28 -4.48 -10.76
N ASP A 4 -1.47 -3.49 -10.37
CA ASP A 4 0.00 -3.61 -10.38
C ASP A 4 0.61 -4.07 -9.05
N THR A 5 -0.22 -4.28 -8.01
CA THR A 5 0.28 -4.49 -6.64
C THR A 5 0.02 -5.88 -6.06
N VAL A 6 -0.77 -6.70 -6.75
CA VAL A 6 -1.19 -8.00 -6.22
C VAL A 6 -0.68 -9.09 -7.14
N THR A 7 0.26 -9.90 -6.64
CA THR A 7 0.60 -11.17 -7.28
C THR A 7 -0.65 -12.06 -7.27
N ALA A 8 -1.41 -12.06 -8.37
CA ALA A 8 -2.68 -12.77 -8.49
C ALA A 8 -2.61 -14.25 -8.06
N ARG A 9 -1.41 -14.87 -8.19
CA ARG A 9 -1.13 -16.24 -7.72
C ARG A 9 -1.22 -16.38 -6.20
N HIS A 10 -0.69 -15.45 -5.42
CA HIS A 10 -0.72 -15.51 -3.96
C HIS A 10 -2.11 -15.21 -3.41
N LEU A 11 -2.82 -14.28 -4.04
CA LEU A 11 -4.23 -14.01 -3.73
C LEU A 11 -5.10 -15.23 -4.01
N GLY A 12 -4.95 -15.84 -5.19
CA GLY A 12 -5.67 -17.07 -5.55
C GLY A 12 -5.38 -18.21 -4.57
N LEU A 13 -4.12 -18.41 -4.18
CA LEU A 13 -3.74 -19.42 -3.18
C LEU A 13 -4.36 -19.16 -1.81
N SER A 14 -4.40 -17.91 -1.34
CA SER A 14 -5.05 -17.56 -0.08
C SER A 14 -6.56 -17.86 -0.11
N VAL A 15 -7.24 -17.56 -1.21
CA VAL A 15 -8.68 -17.85 -1.36
C VAL A 15 -8.92 -19.36 -1.35
N VAL A 16 -8.12 -20.12 -2.10
CA VAL A 16 -8.23 -21.59 -2.14
C VAL A 16 -7.99 -22.19 -0.76
N ILE A 17 -6.96 -21.75 -0.04
CA ILE A 17 -6.69 -22.21 1.34
C ILE A 17 -7.85 -21.86 2.27
N GLY A 18 -8.38 -20.63 2.18
CA GLY A 18 -9.52 -20.20 2.98
C GLY A 18 -10.78 -21.04 2.74
N VAL A 19 -11.06 -21.37 1.48
CA VAL A 19 -12.19 -22.23 1.10
C VAL A 19 -11.98 -23.66 1.59
N VAL A 20 -10.81 -24.25 1.35
CA VAL A 20 -10.50 -25.63 1.76
C VAL A 20 -10.54 -25.77 3.29
N VAL A 21 -9.96 -24.83 4.02
CA VAL A 21 -9.96 -24.86 5.49
C VAL A 21 -11.36 -24.65 6.05
N SER A 22 -12.10 -23.63 5.59
CA SER A 22 -13.46 -23.36 6.10
C SER A 22 -14.41 -24.52 5.83
N LEU A 23 -14.41 -25.04 4.60
CA LEU A 23 -15.31 -26.13 4.20
C LEU A 23 -14.90 -27.45 4.87
N GLY A 24 -13.59 -27.74 4.96
CA GLY A 24 -13.06 -28.91 5.64
C GLY A 24 -13.38 -28.92 7.14
N SER A 25 -13.19 -27.78 7.81
CA SER A 25 -13.53 -27.63 9.23
C SER A 25 -15.02 -27.74 9.48
N TYR A 26 -15.89 -27.16 8.64
CA TYR A 26 -17.34 -27.30 8.77
C TYR A 26 -17.78 -28.76 8.60
N LEU A 27 -17.32 -29.45 7.56
CA LEU A 27 -17.69 -30.85 7.32
C LEU A 27 -17.18 -31.77 8.44
N ALA A 28 -15.95 -31.55 8.91
CA ALA A 28 -15.38 -32.31 10.02
C ALA A 28 -16.14 -32.06 11.33
N ALA A 29 -16.47 -30.80 11.63
CA ALA A 29 -17.23 -30.43 12.82
C ALA A 29 -18.64 -31.02 12.76
N HIS A 30 -19.32 -30.93 11.63
CA HIS A 30 -20.66 -31.49 11.43
C HIS A 30 -20.66 -33.01 11.57
N ALA A 31 -19.71 -33.72 10.94
CA ALA A 31 -19.58 -35.17 11.06
C ALA A 31 -19.25 -35.63 12.48
N TYR A 32 -18.55 -34.81 13.27
CA TYR A 32 -18.23 -35.10 14.66
C TYR A 32 -19.38 -34.77 15.62
N LEU A 33 -19.97 -33.57 15.50
CA LEU A 33 -21.06 -33.09 16.36
C LEU A 33 -22.33 -33.92 16.19
N THR A 34 -22.67 -34.37 14.99
CA THR A 34 -23.81 -35.27 14.75
C THR A 34 -23.65 -36.65 15.41
N ARG A 35 -22.42 -37.03 15.79
CA ARG A 35 -22.16 -38.27 16.54
C ARG A 35 -22.14 -38.08 18.05
N VAL A 36 -21.87 -36.86 18.52
CA VAL A 36 -21.69 -36.56 19.95
C VAL A 36 -22.93 -35.92 20.56
N VAL A 37 -23.70 -35.18 19.77
CA VAL A 37 -24.89 -34.44 20.21
C VAL A 37 -26.14 -35.17 19.76
N ALA A 38 -27.01 -35.54 20.71
CA ALA A 38 -28.26 -36.27 20.43
C ALA A 38 -29.30 -35.40 19.68
N GLU A 39 -29.24 -34.08 19.88
CA GLU A 39 -30.16 -33.11 19.28
C GLU A 39 -29.59 -32.53 17.98
N SER A 40 -30.21 -32.82 16.83
CA SER A 40 -29.69 -32.43 15.52
C SER A 40 -29.62 -30.91 15.31
N SER A 41 -30.54 -30.14 15.89
CA SER A 41 -30.58 -28.67 15.77
C SER A 41 -29.40 -27.99 16.49
N LEU A 42 -29.00 -28.52 17.65
CA LEU A 42 -27.82 -28.05 18.38
C LEU A 42 -26.53 -28.38 17.62
N ALA A 43 -26.44 -29.60 17.08
CA ALA A 43 -25.29 -30.03 16.29
C ALA A 43 -25.06 -29.11 15.08
N GLU A 44 -26.14 -28.72 14.39
CA GLU A 44 -26.07 -27.82 13.25
C GLU A 44 -25.61 -26.41 13.64
N ALA A 45 -26.20 -25.83 14.69
CA ALA A 45 -25.82 -24.50 15.18
C ALA A 45 -24.35 -24.43 15.62
N TYR A 46 -23.86 -25.43 16.35
CA TYR A 46 -22.45 -25.49 16.76
C TYR A 46 -21.49 -25.72 15.59
N SER A 47 -21.89 -26.49 14.59
CA SER A 47 -21.08 -26.70 13.39
C SER A 47 -20.87 -25.40 12.61
N LEU A 48 -21.92 -24.58 12.54
CA LEU A 48 -21.87 -23.27 11.88
C LEU A 48 -20.94 -22.30 12.63
N LEU A 49 -20.99 -22.32 13.96
CA LEU A 49 -20.11 -21.52 14.83
C LEU A 49 -18.65 -21.93 14.68
N VAL A 50 -18.37 -23.23 14.62
CA VAL A 50 -17.02 -23.77 14.35
C VAL A 50 -16.54 -23.37 12.96
N GLY A 51 -17.40 -23.39 11.95
CA GLY A 51 -17.08 -22.93 10.60
C GLY A 51 -16.66 -21.46 10.55
N ILE A 52 -17.38 -20.58 11.25
CA ILE A 52 -17.02 -19.16 11.36
C ILE A 52 -15.67 -18.99 12.07
N GLY A 53 -15.45 -19.70 13.18
CA GLY A 53 -14.17 -19.68 13.90
C GLY A 53 -13.00 -20.12 13.01
N ALA A 54 -13.18 -21.18 12.23
CA ALA A 54 -12.19 -21.65 11.27
C ALA A 54 -11.86 -20.62 10.19
N CYS A 55 -12.86 -19.88 9.70
CA CYS A 55 -12.67 -18.83 8.70
C CYS A 55 -11.79 -17.69 9.24
N VAL A 56 -12.01 -17.27 10.50
CA VAL A 56 -11.17 -16.26 11.17
C VAL A 56 -9.72 -16.74 11.29
N VAL A 57 -9.51 -17.98 11.72
CA VAL A 57 -8.16 -18.56 11.85
C VAL A 57 -7.47 -18.66 10.48
N ALA A 58 -8.18 -19.05 9.43
CA ALA A 58 -7.65 -19.10 8.07
C ALA A 58 -7.25 -17.71 7.55
N GLY A 59 -8.03 -16.67 7.87
CA GLY A 59 -7.70 -15.28 7.58
C GLY A 59 -6.40 -14.84 8.27
N VAL A 60 -6.24 -15.18 9.56
CA VAL A 60 -5.01 -14.89 10.32
C VAL A 60 -3.80 -15.61 9.73
N ILE A 61 -3.93 -16.90 9.40
CA ILE A 61 -2.85 -17.69 8.78
C ILE A 61 -2.47 -17.08 7.42
N SER A 62 -3.45 -16.73 6.60
CA SER A 62 -3.23 -16.11 5.29
C SER A 62 -2.53 -14.76 5.42
N GLY A 63 -2.95 -13.93 6.38
CA GLY A 63 -2.30 -12.66 6.66
C GLY A 63 -0.86 -12.79 7.18
N LYS A 64 -0.55 -13.84 7.96
CA LYS A 64 0.82 -14.12 8.41
C LYS A 64 1.70 -14.75 7.33
N LEU A 65 1.14 -15.59 6.46
CA LEU A 65 1.89 -16.27 5.39
C LEU A 65 2.19 -15.34 4.21
N PHE A 66 1.31 -14.37 3.96
CA PHE A 66 1.49 -13.33 2.96
C PHE A 66 1.61 -11.96 3.64
N PRO A 67 2.66 -11.72 4.45
CA PRO A 67 2.85 -10.43 5.08
C PRO A 67 2.94 -9.36 3.97
N PRO A 68 2.31 -8.19 4.14
CA PRO A 68 2.30 -7.15 3.12
C PRO A 68 3.75 -6.71 2.84
N LYS A 69 4.30 -7.13 1.69
CA LYS A 69 5.65 -6.76 1.26
C LYS A 69 5.79 -5.26 0.93
N ARG A 70 4.67 -4.53 0.90
CA ARG A 70 4.66 -3.10 0.60
C ARG A 70 5.02 -2.32 1.86
N ARG A 71 6.32 -2.10 2.08
CA ARG A 71 6.74 -0.82 2.65
C ARG A 71 6.28 0.21 1.63
N ILE A 72 5.12 0.83 1.85
CA ILE A 72 4.77 2.06 1.15
C ILE A 72 5.77 3.08 1.70
N VAL A 73 6.98 3.03 1.15
CA VAL A 73 7.79 4.22 1.03
C VAL A 73 6.91 5.06 0.11
N VAL A 74 6.01 5.85 0.70
CA VAL A 74 5.80 7.18 0.15
C VAL A 74 7.23 7.66 0.03
N GLN A 75 7.77 7.69 -1.19
CA GLN A 75 8.99 8.43 -1.45
C GLN A 75 8.63 9.83 -0.96
N ALA A 76 8.86 10.09 0.32
CA ALA A 76 9.10 11.42 0.83
C ALA A 76 10.20 11.87 -0.09
N ALA A 77 9.83 12.67 -1.09
CA ALA A 77 10.61 12.95 -2.28
C ALA A 77 12.07 13.05 -1.84
N GLU A 78 12.84 11.98 -2.08
CA GLU A 78 14.21 11.88 -1.62
C GLU A 78 14.85 13.14 -2.18
N GLY A 79 15.42 13.99 -1.31
CA GLY A 79 15.85 15.34 -1.71
C GLY A 79 16.67 15.36 -2.99
N ASP A 80 17.39 14.26 -3.26
CA ASP A 80 18.12 13.93 -4.48
C ASP A 80 17.29 13.93 -5.77
N SER A 81 16.11 13.31 -5.82
CA SER A 81 15.34 13.19 -7.07
C SER A 81 14.71 14.52 -7.49
N VAL A 82 14.32 15.34 -6.53
CA VAL A 82 13.83 16.70 -6.78
C VAL A 82 14.98 17.60 -7.21
N GLY A 83 16.14 17.49 -6.55
CA GLY A 83 17.34 18.23 -6.92
C GLY A 83 17.82 17.91 -8.34
N GLU A 84 17.81 16.65 -8.75
CA GLU A 84 18.18 16.22 -10.11
C GLU A 84 17.23 16.78 -11.18
N VAL A 85 15.92 16.82 -10.89
CA VAL A 85 14.94 17.42 -11.80
C VAL A 85 15.13 18.93 -11.87
N ILE A 86 15.36 19.62 -10.75
CA ILE A 86 15.64 21.06 -10.72
C ILE A 86 16.91 21.39 -11.49
N ALA A 87 17.96 20.58 -11.36
CA ALA A 87 19.22 20.73 -12.11
C ALA A 87 19.05 20.45 -13.61
N THR A 88 18.19 19.51 -13.97
CA THR A 88 17.86 19.24 -15.38
C THR A 88 17.10 20.40 -15.99
N LEU A 89 16.13 20.97 -15.26
CA LEU A 89 15.36 22.14 -15.68
C LEU A 89 16.24 23.41 -15.78
N SER A 90 17.21 23.59 -14.89
CA SER A 90 18.15 24.71 -14.97
C SER A 90 19.09 24.64 -16.18
N ALA A 91 19.36 23.43 -16.69
CA ALA A 91 20.19 23.22 -17.88
C ALA A 91 19.42 23.38 -19.21
N GLU A 92 18.09 23.46 -19.20
CA GLU A 92 17.31 23.71 -20.42
C GLU A 92 17.47 25.16 -20.90
N ARG A 93 17.26 25.39 -22.21
CA ARG A 93 17.50 26.70 -22.88
C ARG A 93 16.72 27.89 -22.29
N GLY A 94 15.75 27.66 -21.40
CA GLY A 94 15.00 28.70 -20.69
C GLY A 94 15.43 28.95 -19.24
N GLY A 95 16.26 28.07 -18.65
CA GLY A 95 16.63 28.12 -17.23
C GLY A 95 15.42 28.00 -16.28
N LEU A 96 15.66 28.19 -14.98
CA LEU A 96 14.61 28.15 -13.95
C LEU A 96 13.78 29.44 -13.86
N GLY A 97 14.29 30.56 -14.39
CA GLY A 97 13.70 31.89 -14.16
C GLY A 97 14.05 32.43 -12.77
N SER A 98 13.21 33.32 -12.23
CA SER A 98 13.31 33.84 -10.87
C SER A 98 12.05 33.47 -10.09
N VAL A 99 12.20 32.93 -8.87
CA VAL A 99 11.08 32.64 -7.97
C VAL A 99 10.32 33.94 -7.62
N ASP A 100 10.96 35.11 -7.74
CA ASP A 100 10.34 36.41 -7.51
C ASP A 100 9.39 36.87 -8.64
N ASP A 101 9.47 36.26 -9.82
CA ASP A 101 8.56 36.53 -10.95
C ASP A 101 7.26 35.68 -10.87
N LEU A 102 7.16 34.78 -9.89
CA LEU A 102 6.00 33.90 -9.72
C LEU A 102 4.82 34.62 -9.03
N PRO A 103 3.57 34.33 -9.42
CA PRO A 103 2.39 34.81 -8.69
C PRO A 103 2.40 34.35 -7.23
N GLU A 104 1.88 35.16 -6.30
CA GLU A 104 1.89 34.84 -4.86
C GLU A 104 1.21 33.50 -4.52
N ALA A 105 0.20 33.09 -5.29
CA ALA A 105 -0.46 31.80 -5.14
C ALA A 105 0.53 30.63 -5.37
N THR A 106 1.35 30.70 -6.41
CA THR A 106 2.34 29.69 -6.75
C THR A 106 3.50 29.67 -5.75
N VAL A 107 3.94 30.85 -5.28
CA VAL A 107 4.95 30.94 -4.21
C VAL A 107 4.46 30.25 -2.93
N ARG A 108 3.17 30.36 -2.62
CA ARG A 108 2.59 29.72 -1.44
C ARG A 108 2.52 28.20 -1.57
N GLU A 109 2.19 27.69 -2.75
CA GLU A 109 2.21 26.25 -3.04
C GLU A 109 3.63 25.69 -2.96
N LEU A 110 4.64 26.40 -3.49
CA LEU A 110 6.04 26.00 -3.39
C LEU A 110 6.55 25.95 -1.94
N LYS A 111 6.08 26.85 -1.08
CA LYS A 111 6.40 26.83 0.35
C LYS A 111 5.69 25.69 1.09
N ASP A 112 4.45 25.39 0.75
CA ASP A 112 3.69 24.27 1.33
C ASP A 112 4.31 22.90 0.99
N LEU A 113 4.95 22.81 -0.19
CA LEU A 113 5.64 21.62 -0.67
C LEU A 113 7.13 21.53 -0.27
N ASP A 114 7.67 22.48 0.52
CA ASP A 114 9.10 22.54 0.89
C ASP A 114 10.05 22.60 -0.33
N LEU A 115 9.57 23.20 -1.43
CA LEU A 115 10.31 23.35 -2.69
C LEU A 115 10.92 24.74 -2.85
N TYR A 116 10.34 25.76 -2.23
CA TYR A 116 10.74 27.17 -2.38
C TYR A 116 12.24 27.38 -2.16
N ASP A 117 12.77 26.86 -1.04
CA ASP A 117 14.20 27.03 -0.71
C ASP A 117 15.10 26.28 -1.69
N ARG A 118 14.67 25.11 -2.20
CA ARG A 118 15.44 24.31 -3.18
C ARG A 118 15.55 25.00 -4.54
N PHE A 119 14.48 25.65 -5.00
CA PHE A 119 14.54 26.45 -6.23
C PHE A 119 15.39 27.70 -6.04
N ARG A 120 15.31 28.36 -4.87
CA ARG A 120 16.14 29.53 -4.55
C ARG A 120 17.63 29.22 -4.51
N GLU A 121 18.01 28.07 -3.96
CA GLU A 121 19.39 27.57 -3.94
C GLU A 121 19.90 27.20 -5.34
N ALA A 122 19.03 26.65 -6.18
CA ALA A 122 19.37 26.34 -7.58
C ALA A 122 19.56 27.61 -8.41
N GLU A 123 18.76 28.65 -8.18
CA GLU A 123 18.92 29.96 -8.82
C GLU A 123 20.24 30.65 -8.46
N SER A 124 20.62 30.68 -7.18
CA SER A 124 21.89 31.27 -6.75
C SER A 124 23.09 30.55 -7.35
N THR A 125 23.03 29.21 -7.43
CA THR A 125 24.07 28.39 -8.05
C THR A 125 24.16 28.61 -9.57
N SER A 126 23.03 28.87 -10.24
CA SER A 126 22.98 29.14 -11.68
C SER A 126 23.46 30.56 -12.03
N GLN A 127 23.26 31.53 -11.13
CA GLN A 127 23.78 32.91 -11.27
C GLN A 127 25.30 33.00 -11.07
N GLU A 128 25.89 32.09 -10.29
CA GLU A 128 27.33 32.10 -9.96
C GLU A 128 28.21 31.33 -10.96
N GLN A 129 27.65 30.75 -12.03
CA GLN A 129 28.43 30.23 -13.15
C GLN A 129 28.59 31.30 -14.24
N PRO A 130 29.71 32.06 -14.27
CA PRO A 130 30.01 32.92 -15.41
C PRO A 130 30.29 32.07 -16.65
N LYS A 131 29.70 32.52 -17.76
CA LYS A 131 29.87 32.04 -19.12
C LYS A 131 31.32 31.83 -19.55
#